data_AF-A0A2M8KKS6-F1
#
_entry.id   AF-A0A2M8KKS6-F1
#
_cell.length_a   1.000
_cell.length_b   1.000
_cell.length_c   1.000
_cell.angle_alpha   90.00
_cell.angle_beta   90.00
_cell.angle_gamma   90.00
#
_symmetry.space_group_name_H-M   'P 1'
#
loop_
_entity.id
_entity.type
_entity.pdbx_description
1 polymer ?
#
loop_
_entity_poly.entity_id
_entity_poly.type
_entity_poly.pdbx_seq_one_letter_code
_entity_poly.pdbx_strand_id
1 'polypeptide(L)' 'MFEAAKYYNAFWFPSNYYDLALYFKNKEGKNFSQVSAEKILSKDFSSASGWQIAKKWLIDKGIVQQPPKTGGGCGV' A
#
# COMPACT_ATOMS: atom_id res chain seq x y z
N MET A 1 7.83 15.14 -12.88
CA MET A 1 8.00 15.38 -11.43
C MET A 1 7.36 14.27 -10.58
N PHE A 2 6.09 13.93 -10.80
CA PHE A 2 5.41 12.87 -10.05
C PHE A 2 6.06 11.48 -10.14
N GLU A 3 6.60 11.09 -11.31
CA GLU A 3 7.19 9.76 -11.46
C GLU A 3 8.40 9.55 -10.52
N ALA A 4 9.28 10.55 -10.38
CA ALA A 4 10.38 10.49 -9.42
C ALA A 4 9.85 10.41 -7.98
N ALA A 5 8.84 11.23 -7.62
CA ALA A 5 8.23 11.22 -6.30
C ALA A 5 7.60 9.85 -5.95
N LYS A 6 7.04 9.14 -6.93
CA LYS A 6 6.51 7.78 -6.76
C LYS A 6 7.61 6.80 -6.35
N TYR A 7 8.79 6.84 -6.98
CA TYR A 7 9.90 5.98 -6.61
C TYR A 7 10.55 6.40 -5.28
N TYR A 8 10.67 7.70 -4.99
CA TYR A 8 11.17 8.17 -3.69
C TYR A 8 10.26 7.75 -2.54
N ASN A 9 8.94 7.88 -2.66
CA ASN A 9 8.03 7.40 -1.64
C ASN A 9 8.03 5.88 -1.51
N ALA A 10 8.19 5.14 -2.62
CA ALA A 10 8.37 3.69 -2.55
C ALA A 10 9.65 3.30 -1.82
N PHE A 11 10.71 4.10 -1.95
CA PHE A 11 11.96 3.90 -1.24
C PHE A 11 11.83 4.22 0.27
N TRP A 12 11.15 5.31 0.63
CA TRP A 12 10.97 5.71 2.04
C TRP A 12 9.91 4.89 2.79
N PHE A 13 8.89 4.39 2.08
CA PHE A 13 7.79 3.61 2.66
C PHE A 13 7.62 2.27 1.92
N PRO A 14 8.62 1.38 1.96
CA PRO A 14 8.67 0.18 1.13
C PRO A 14 7.49 -0.77 1.40
N SER A 15 7.15 -0.99 2.68
CA SER A 15 6.01 -1.82 3.05
C SER A 15 4.68 -1.28 2.50
N ASN A 16 4.51 0.05 2.56
CA ASN A 16 3.26 0.66 2.10
C ASN A 16 3.11 0.51 0.59
N TYR A 17 4.17 0.84 -0.13
CA TYR A 17 4.18 0.82 -1.58
C TYR A 17 4.19 -0.60 -2.16
N TYR A 18 4.71 -1.58 -1.43
CA TYR A 18 4.58 -3.00 -1.78
C TYR A 18 3.12 -3.44 -1.76
N ASP A 19 2.38 -3.13 -0.68
CA ASP A 19 0.95 -3.43 -0.59
C ASP A 19 0.17 -2.66 -1.67
N LEU A 20 0.47 -1.39 -1.95
CA LEU A 20 -0.17 -0.66 -3.05
C LEU A 20 0.10 -1.31 -4.41
N ALA A 21 1.34 -1.77 -4.66
CA ALA A 21 1.68 -2.48 -5.88
C ALA A 21 0.90 -3.79 -6.01
N LEU A 22 0.79 -4.57 -4.93
CA LEU A 22 -0.03 -5.78 -4.90
C LEU A 22 -1.50 -5.47 -5.14
N TYR A 23 -2.03 -4.41 -4.51
CA TYR A 23 -3.41 -3.98 -4.69
C TYR A 23 -3.71 -3.66 -6.16
N PHE A 24 -2.89 -2.83 -6.82
CA PHE A 24 -3.11 -2.48 -8.22
C PHE A 24 -2.91 -3.65 -9.17
N LYS A 25 -1.95 -4.53 -8.88
CA LYS A 25 -1.74 -5.75 -9.66
C LYS A 25 -2.97 -6.66 -9.60
N ASN A 26 -3.55 -6.85 -8.42
CA ASN A 26 -4.68 -7.76 -8.23
C ASN A 26 -6.04 -7.13 -8.58
N LYS A 27 -6.19 -5.81 -8.45
CA LYS A 27 -7.46 -5.12 -8.72
C LYS A 27 -7.59 -4.62 -10.16
N GLU A 28 -6.47 -4.20 -10.77
CA GLU A 28 -6.46 -3.58 -12.10
C GLU A 28 -5.54 -4.29 -13.11
N GLY A 29 -4.84 -5.36 -12.70
CA GLY A 29 -3.88 -6.05 -13.58
C GLY A 29 -2.64 -5.22 -13.90
N LYS A 30 -2.42 -4.10 -13.19
CA LYS A 30 -1.32 -3.17 -13.45
C LYS A 30 -0.15 -3.41 -12.51
N ASN A 31 1.03 -3.63 -13.07
CA ASN A 31 2.26 -3.60 -12.30
C ASN A 31 2.52 -2.17 -11.79
N PHE A 32 3.34 -2.04 -10.74
CA PHE A 32 3.67 -0.75 -10.14
C PHE A 32 4.14 0.30 -11.16
N SER A 33 4.95 -0.10 -12.15
CA SER A 33 5.43 0.76 -13.25
C SER A 33 4.30 1.27 -14.16
N GLN A 34 3.17 0.56 -14.25
CA GLN A 34 2.01 0.90 -15.09
C GLN A 34 0.97 1.74 -14.34
N VAL A 35 1.08 1.90 -13.03
CA VAL A 35 0.21 2.78 -12.24
C VAL A 35 0.71 4.21 -12.40
N SER A 36 -0.18 5.14 -12.78
CA SER A 36 0.18 6.54 -12.91
C SER A 36 0.64 7.11 -11.57
N ALA A 37 1.72 7.90 -11.59
CA ALA A 37 2.26 8.49 -10.37
C ALA A 37 1.24 9.37 -9.63
N GLU A 38 0.43 10.14 -10.34
CA GLU A 38 -0.63 10.97 -9.74
C GLU A 38 -1.64 10.14 -8.94
N LYS A 39 -2.00 8.94 -9.46
CA LYS A 39 -2.95 8.06 -8.79
C LYS A 39 -2.35 7.46 -7.53
N ILE A 40 -1.15 6.88 -7.62
CA ILE A 40 -0.55 6.23 -6.45
C ILE A 40 -0.15 7.23 -5.37
N LEU A 41 0.27 8.44 -5.76
CA LEU A 41 0.60 9.54 -4.86
C LEU A 41 -0.63 10.28 -4.33
N SER A 42 -1.84 9.95 -4.78
CA SER A 42 -3.05 10.63 -4.33
C SER A 42 -3.29 10.35 -2.84
N LYS A 43 -4.07 11.22 -2.20
CA LYS A 43 -4.51 11.04 -0.81
C LYS A 43 -5.26 9.71 -0.58
N ASP A 44 -5.81 9.11 -1.63
CA ASP A 44 -6.59 7.88 -1.51
C ASP A 44 -5.70 6.64 -1.34
N PHE A 45 -4.40 6.76 -1.66
CA PHE A 45 -3.44 5.66 -1.59
C PHE A 45 -2.20 6.03 -0.76
N SER A 46 -1.57 7.17 -1.02
CA SER A 46 -0.38 7.66 -0.31
C SER A 46 -0.74 8.54 0.89
N SER A 47 -1.67 8.06 1.71
CA SER A 47 -1.97 8.65 3.02
C SER A 47 -1.99 7.55 4.08
N ALA A 48 -1.97 7.96 5.35
CA ALA A 48 -2.03 7.03 6.47
C ALA A 48 -3.25 6.09 6.39
N SER A 49 -4.42 6.63 6.02
CA SER A 49 -5.66 5.86 5.87
C SER A 49 -5.80 5.19 4.51
N GLY A 50 -5.36 5.84 3.43
CA GLY A 50 -5.49 5.33 2.06
C GLY A 50 -4.80 3.98 1.86
N TRP A 51 -3.55 3.87 2.31
CA TRP A 51 -2.81 2.62 2.25
C TRP A 51 -3.46 1.51 3.11
N GLN A 52 -3.95 1.85 4.30
CA GLN A 52 -4.61 0.88 5.20
C GLN A 52 -5.86 0.27 4.55
N ILE A 53 -6.61 1.04 3.77
CA ILE A 53 -7.77 0.54 3.02
C ILE A 53 -7.33 -0.47 1.95
N ALA A 54 -6.28 -0.15 1.18
CA ALA A 54 -5.73 -1.07 0.18
C ALA A 54 -5.21 -2.36 0.83
N LYS A 55 -4.51 -2.25 1.96
CA LYS A 55 -4.03 -3.39 2.75
C LYS A 55 -5.18 -4.25 3.28
N LYS A 56 -6.23 -3.63 3.81
CA LYS A 56 -7.42 -4.35 4.27
C LYS A 56 -8.07 -5.13 3.13
N TRP A 57 -8.19 -4.52 1.96
CA TRP A 57 -8.70 -5.23 0.77
C TRP A 57 -7.83 -6.45 0.42
N LEU A 58 -6.51 -6.34 0.49
CA LEU A 58 -5.60 -7.47 0.25
C LEU A 58 -5.79 -8.60 1.26
N ILE A 59 -5.98 -8.25 2.54
CA ILE A 59 -6.28 -9.19 3.63
C ILE A 59 -7.61 -9.90 3.38
N ASP A 60 -8.66 -9.15 3.04
CA ASP A 60 -10.00 -9.69 2.80
C ASP A 60 -10.02 -10.62 1.58
N LYS A 61 -9.07 -10.44 0.65
CA LYS A 61 -8.84 -11.33 -0.51
C LYS A 61 -7.86 -12.47 -0.23
N GLY A 62 -7.30 -12.57 0.97
CA GLY A 62 -6.31 -13.58 1.33
C GLY A 62 -4.97 -13.45 0.60
N ILE A 63 -4.69 -12.28 0.00
CA ILE A 63 -3.46 -12.03 -0.76
C ILE A 63 -2.28 -11.75 0.19
N VAL A 64 -2.55 -11.02 1.28
CA VAL A 64 -1.57 -10.79 2.35
C VAL A 64 -2.17 -11.24 3.68
N GLN A 65 -1.32 -11.73 4.56
CA GLN A 65 -1.76 -12.15 5.90
C GLN A 65 -2.04 -10.93 6.77
N GLN A 66 -3.00 -11.07 7.68
CA GLN A 66 -3.10 -10.09 8.77
C GLN A 66 -1.79 -10.13 9.55
N PRO A 67 -1.17 -8.96 9.85
CA PRO A 67 -0.10 -8.96 10.82
C PRO A 67 -0.64 -9.62 12.09
N PRO A 68 0.17 -10.45 12.76
CA PRO A 68 -0.27 -11.09 14.00
C PRO A 68 -0.86 -10.02 14.89
N LYS A 69 -2.04 -10.30 15.46
CA LYS A 69 -2.66 -9.42 16.43
C LYS A 69 -1.74 -9.39 17.65
N THR A 70 -0.73 -8.52 17.63
CA THR A 70 0.00 -8.13 18.83
C THR A 70 -1.06 -7.47 19.69
N GLY A 71 -1.63 -8.25 20.61
CA GLY A 71 -2.54 -7.75 21.61
C GLY A 71 -1.86 -6.57 22.27
N GLY A 72 -2.52 -5.41 22.23
CA GLY A 72 -2.19 -4.30 23.11
C GLY A 72 -2.47 -4.72 24.54
N GLY A 73 -1.63 -5.60 25.09
CA GLY A 73 -1.45 -5.72 26.52
C GLY A 73 -0.58 -4.56 26.92
N CYS A 74 -1.12 -3.66 27.75
CA CYS A 74 -0.30 -2.91 28.68
C CYS A 74 0.62 -3.91 29.40
N GLY A 75 1.83 -4.05 28.88
CA GLY A 75 2.88 -4.91 29.41
C GLY A 75 3.92 -4.01 30.03
N VAL A 76 3.59 -3.56 31.25
CA VAL A 76 4.28 -2.68 32.22
C VAL A 76 4.26 -1.18 31.96
#